data_AF-C2KW03-F1
#
_entry.id   AF-C2KW03-F1
#
_cell.length_a   1.000
_cell.length_b   1.000
_cell.length_c   1.000
_cell.angle_alpha   90.00
_cell.angle_beta   90.00
_cell.angle_gamma   90.00
#
_symmetry.space_group_name_H-M   'P 1'
#
loop_
_entity.id
_entity.type
_entity.pdbx_description
1 polymer ?
#
loop_
_entity_poly.entity_id
_entity_poly.type
_entity_poly.pdbx_seq_one_letter_code
_entity_poly.pdbx_strand_id
1 'polypeptide(L)'
;MNFSMIVYILAWVLRIEGISLLLPFICAIIYREHSSAAAILSVSAISLVVGAVLTRKKPKKIAFYTREGFVIVAGCWLVLSLVGALPFYISGKIPHYIDAVFEIVSGFTTTGSSILSDVEALGKGLIFWRSFSHWMGGMGVLVLVLTVLPLGGGYNMMIMKAESPGPDVSKMVPRVADTAKALYKIYFVLTVICIFAFLLSGMPFFDALCIGFGTAGTGGFAIRNSGMADYSMFSQFLITIFMILFGINFNVYYLLQRRKWKDAFSSEEARTYLLIILCSTLFIAFNNLKEMGNGLLFALHHAFFTVGSIITTTGFSTLDYNHWAVPSQMVILFLMISGACAGSTGGGIKVSRLIILLKNMGKELHLIIHPEAIK
;
A
#
# COMPACT_ATOMS: atom_id res chain seq x y z
N MET A 1 -10.03 29.40 8.86
CA MET A 1 -9.58 28.25 8.06
C MET A 1 -8.91 28.77 6.80
N ASN A 2 -7.66 28.37 6.53
CA ASN A 2 -6.90 28.89 5.39
C ASN A 2 -7.27 28.19 4.07
N PHE A 3 -8.44 28.52 3.50
CA PHE A 3 -8.96 27.90 2.27
C PHE A 3 -8.02 28.02 1.07
N SER A 4 -7.31 29.14 0.93
CA SER A 4 -6.36 29.33 -0.17
C SER A 4 -5.22 28.31 -0.14
N MET A 5 -4.75 27.93 1.05
CA MET A 5 -3.73 26.89 1.21
C MET A 5 -4.29 25.50 0.87
N ILE A 6 -5.54 25.21 1.26
CA ILE A 6 -6.20 23.94 0.96
C ILE A 6 -6.31 23.76 -0.56
N VAL A 7 -6.88 24.73 -1.27
CA VAL A 7 -7.01 24.69 -2.74
C VAL A 7 -5.63 24.57 -3.41
N TYR A 8 -4.62 25.28 -2.89
CA TYR A 8 -3.27 25.21 -3.42
C TYR A 8 -2.66 23.79 -3.32
N ILE A 9 -2.85 23.09 -2.19
CA ILE A 9 -2.37 21.71 -2.02
C ILE A 9 -3.15 20.74 -2.90
N LEU A 10 -4.48 20.85 -2.96
CA LEU A 10 -5.32 20.02 -3.84
C LEU A 10 -4.94 20.20 -5.31
N ALA A 11 -4.61 21.42 -5.73
CA ALA A 11 -4.13 21.68 -7.08
C ALA A 11 -2.76 21.05 -7.37
N TRP A 12 -1.88 20.95 -6.37
CA TRP A 12 -0.63 20.20 -6.49
C TRP A 12 -0.85 18.71 -6.63
N VAL A 13 -1.82 18.15 -5.91
CA VAL A 13 -2.23 16.75 -6.05
C VAL A 13 -2.72 16.45 -7.46
N LEU A 14 -3.58 17.31 -8.02
CA LEU A 14 -4.02 17.20 -9.42
C LEU A 14 -2.85 17.20 -10.41
N ARG A 15 -1.82 18.02 -10.17
CA ARG A 15 -0.62 18.03 -11.03
C ARG A 15 0.15 16.72 -10.93
N ILE A 16 0.33 16.20 -9.72
CA ILE A 16 1.03 14.93 -9.50
C ILE A 16 0.27 13.80 -10.19
N GLU A 17 -1.05 13.73 -10.02
CA GLU A 17 -1.89 12.76 -10.68
C GLU A 17 -1.84 12.87 -12.21
N GLY A 18 -1.92 14.09 -12.75
CA GLY A 18 -1.78 14.34 -14.18
C GLY A 18 -0.45 13.86 -14.75
N ILE A 19 0.67 14.07 -14.03
CA ILE A 19 1.99 13.53 -14.40
C ILE A 19 1.99 12.01 -14.31
N SER A 20 1.45 11.45 -13.22
CA SER A 20 1.37 10.01 -13.00
C SER A 20 0.62 9.28 -14.11
N LEU A 21 -0.45 9.87 -14.64
CA LEU A 21 -1.23 9.33 -15.77
C LEU A 21 -0.46 9.26 -17.09
N LEU A 22 0.68 9.93 -17.23
CA LEU A 22 1.52 9.80 -18.43
C LEU A 22 2.14 8.40 -18.55
N LEU A 23 2.41 7.71 -17.45
CA LEU A 23 2.96 6.35 -17.46
C LEU A 23 1.97 5.33 -18.06
N PRO A 24 0.71 5.20 -17.56
CA PRO A 24 -0.27 4.33 -18.21
C PRO A 24 -0.63 4.78 -19.63
N PHE A 25 -0.54 6.08 -19.95
CA PHE A 25 -0.69 6.55 -21.34
C PHE A 25 0.38 5.97 -22.26
N ILE A 26 1.66 6.05 -21.87
CA ILE A 26 2.77 5.47 -22.64
C ILE A 26 2.56 3.96 -22.80
N CYS A 27 2.14 3.27 -21.73
CA CYS A 27 1.78 1.86 -21.78
C CYS A 27 0.68 1.59 -22.82
N ALA A 28 -0.44 2.33 -22.76
CA ALA A 28 -1.55 2.18 -23.69
C ALA A 28 -1.12 2.37 -25.16
N ILE A 29 -0.23 3.34 -25.43
CA ILE A 29 0.31 3.57 -26.78
C ILE A 29 1.20 2.41 -27.25
N ILE A 30 2.08 1.88 -26.39
CA ILE A 30 2.94 0.73 -26.72
C ILE A 30 2.09 -0.49 -27.10
N TYR A 31 1.00 -0.73 -26.37
CA TYR A 31 0.06 -1.83 -26.63
C TYR A 31 -1.00 -1.51 -27.69
N ARG A 32 -0.92 -0.34 -28.36
CA ARG A 32 -1.83 0.10 -29.43
C ARG A 32 -3.30 0.24 -29.01
N GLU A 33 -3.54 0.59 -27.75
CA GLU A 33 -4.86 0.79 -27.15
C GLU A 33 -5.31 2.25 -27.31
N HIS A 34 -5.56 2.68 -28.56
CA HIS A 34 -5.75 4.10 -28.89
C HIS A 34 -6.93 4.78 -28.17
N SER A 35 -8.05 4.07 -27.95
CA SER A 35 -9.21 4.61 -27.24
C SER A 35 -8.90 4.89 -25.76
N SER A 36 -8.31 3.89 -25.07
CA SER A 36 -7.86 4.03 -23.68
C SER A 36 -6.76 5.09 -23.56
N ALA A 37 -5.82 5.14 -24.50
CA ALA A 37 -4.77 6.14 -24.52
C ALA A 37 -5.33 7.57 -24.63
N ALA A 38 -6.30 7.80 -25.52
CA ALA A 38 -6.96 9.10 -25.65
C ALA A 38 -7.69 9.51 -24.36
N ALA A 39 -8.41 8.57 -23.72
CA ALA A 39 -9.08 8.81 -22.45
C ALA A 39 -8.07 9.20 -21.35
N ILE A 40 -7.01 8.41 -21.15
CA ILE A 40 -5.96 8.69 -20.15
C ILE A 40 -5.28 10.04 -20.41
N LEU A 41 -4.92 10.34 -21.66
CA LEU A 41 -4.26 11.60 -22.02
C LEU A 41 -5.17 12.80 -21.79
N SER A 42 -6.47 12.69 -22.10
CA SER A 42 -7.43 13.77 -21.88
C SER A 42 -7.52 14.16 -20.40
N VAL A 43 -7.62 13.16 -19.51
CA VAL A 43 -7.65 13.38 -18.06
C VAL A 43 -6.31 13.94 -17.57
N SER A 44 -5.19 13.38 -18.02
CA SER A 44 -3.85 13.87 -17.69
C SER A 44 -3.70 15.36 -18.05
N ALA A 45 -4.06 15.74 -19.28
CA ALA A 45 -3.96 17.11 -19.76
C ALA A 45 -4.87 18.07 -18.97
N ILE A 46 -6.11 17.70 -18.71
CA ILE A 46 -7.06 18.52 -17.93
C ILE A 46 -6.53 18.72 -16.50
N SER A 47 -6.10 17.66 -15.83
CA SER A 47 -5.56 17.72 -14.47
C SER A 47 -4.31 18.59 -14.38
N LEU A 48 -3.42 18.50 -15.37
CA LEU A 48 -2.23 19.35 -15.47
C LEU A 48 -2.58 20.83 -15.68
N VAL A 49 -3.51 21.13 -16.59
CA VAL A 49 -3.93 22.51 -16.89
C VAL A 49 -4.63 23.13 -15.69
N VAL A 50 -5.63 22.45 -15.13
CA VAL A 50 -6.38 22.93 -13.95
C VAL A 50 -5.43 23.11 -12.77
N GLY A 51 -4.59 22.11 -12.50
CA GLY A 51 -3.59 22.18 -11.44
C GLY A 51 -2.58 23.32 -11.65
N ALA A 52 -2.10 23.57 -12.87
CA ALA A 52 -1.19 24.67 -13.18
C ALA A 52 -1.85 26.05 -12.98
N VAL A 53 -3.10 26.21 -13.43
CA VAL A 53 -3.87 27.47 -13.25
C VAL A 53 -4.09 27.77 -11.77
N LEU A 54 -4.52 26.76 -10.99
CA LEU A 54 -4.80 26.92 -9.56
C LEU A 54 -3.53 27.11 -8.71
N THR A 55 -2.39 26.58 -9.14
CA THR A 55 -1.09 26.78 -8.45
C THR A 55 -0.37 28.08 -8.81
N ARG A 56 -0.83 28.83 -9.83
CA ARG A 56 -0.17 30.05 -10.30
C ARG A 56 -0.13 31.16 -9.24
N LYS A 57 -1.19 31.32 -8.45
CA LYS A 57 -1.25 32.31 -7.36
C LYS A 57 -0.93 31.63 -6.04
N LYS A 58 0.30 31.81 -5.55
CA LYS A 58 0.70 31.29 -4.23
C LYS A 58 -0.15 31.93 -3.12
N PRO A 59 -0.58 31.16 -2.11
CA PRO A 59 -1.37 31.69 -1.01
C PRO A 59 -0.54 32.70 -0.19
N LYS A 60 -1.16 33.83 0.16
CA LYS A 60 -0.52 34.89 0.97
C LYS A 60 -0.18 34.43 2.39
N LYS A 61 -0.99 33.54 2.95
CA LYS A 61 -0.77 32.90 4.26
C LYS A 61 -0.35 31.45 4.03
N ILE A 62 0.86 31.09 4.43
CA ILE A 62 1.40 29.73 4.28
C ILE A 62 1.11 28.88 5.52
N ALA A 63 0.93 29.50 6.68
CA ALA A 63 0.63 28.79 7.92
C ALA A 63 -0.77 28.14 7.87
N PHE A 64 -0.83 26.88 8.29
CA PHE A 64 -2.05 26.10 8.48
C PHE A 64 -1.87 25.17 9.70
N TYR A 65 -2.96 24.81 10.36
CA TYR A 65 -2.93 24.06 11.61
C TYR A 65 -3.64 22.71 11.46
N THR A 66 -3.88 22.00 12.58
CA THR A 66 -4.47 20.65 12.59
C THR A 66 -5.76 20.55 11.79
N ARG A 67 -6.67 21.52 11.96
CA ARG A 67 -7.99 21.51 11.30
C ARG A 67 -7.85 21.57 9.78
N GLU A 68 -7.01 22.47 9.26
CA GLU A 68 -6.72 22.50 7.83
C GLU A 68 -6.02 21.21 7.37
N GLY A 69 -5.10 20.65 8.16
CA GLY A 69 -4.42 19.40 7.86
C GLY A 69 -5.39 18.24 7.60
N PHE A 70 -6.38 18.05 8.46
CA PHE A 70 -7.42 17.02 8.26
C PHE A 70 -8.25 17.24 6.99
N VAL A 71 -8.66 18.48 6.73
CA VAL A 71 -9.44 18.81 5.52
C VAL A 71 -8.61 18.60 4.25
N ILE A 72 -7.32 18.96 4.28
CA ILE A 72 -6.39 18.72 3.18
C ILE A 72 -6.28 17.24 2.90
N VAL A 73 -6.02 16.43 3.93
CA VAL A 73 -5.85 14.97 3.78
C VAL A 73 -7.09 14.35 3.14
N ALA A 74 -8.28 14.61 3.71
CA ALA A 74 -9.53 14.08 3.19
C ALA A 74 -9.82 14.57 1.76
N GLY A 75 -9.60 15.86 1.50
CA GLY A 75 -9.79 16.45 0.18
C GLY A 75 -8.86 15.86 -0.87
N CYS A 76 -7.60 15.58 -0.53
CA CYS A 76 -6.63 15.00 -1.46
C CYS A 76 -7.06 13.60 -1.90
N TRP A 77 -7.45 12.73 -0.97
CA TRP A 77 -7.96 11.39 -1.29
C TRP A 77 -9.22 11.45 -2.15
N LEU A 78 -10.16 12.34 -1.82
CA LEU A 78 -11.36 12.53 -2.64
C LEU A 78 -11.04 13.01 -4.06
N VAL A 79 -10.17 14.01 -4.21
CA VAL A 79 -9.79 14.55 -5.53
C VAL A 79 -9.10 13.48 -6.37
N LEU A 80 -8.12 12.76 -5.81
CA LEU A 80 -7.42 11.67 -6.49
C LEU A 80 -8.38 10.58 -6.95
N SER A 81 -9.28 10.14 -6.07
CA SER A 81 -10.22 9.08 -6.42
C SER A 81 -11.23 9.52 -7.48
N LEU A 82 -11.78 10.74 -7.39
CA LEU A 82 -12.77 11.20 -8.37
C LEU A 82 -12.11 11.44 -9.74
N VAL A 83 -10.94 12.06 -9.79
CA VAL A 83 -10.24 12.34 -11.04
C VAL A 83 -9.64 11.07 -11.64
N GLY A 84 -9.05 10.21 -10.81
CA GLY A 84 -8.41 8.98 -11.24
C GLY A 84 -9.39 7.92 -11.77
N ALA A 85 -10.68 8.08 -11.50
CA ALA A 85 -11.75 7.23 -12.04
C ALA A 85 -12.08 7.58 -13.50
N LEU A 86 -11.84 8.83 -13.92
CA LEU A 86 -12.24 9.33 -15.23
C LEU A 86 -11.67 8.52 -16.42
N PRO A 87 -10.40 8.04 -16.41
CA PRO A 87 -9.89 7.23 -17.51
C PRO A 87 -10.70 5.93 -17.74
N PHE A 88 -11.18 5.28 -16.68
CA PHE A 88 -12.01 4.07 -16.82
C PHE A 88 -13.39 4.37 -17.39
N TYR A 89 -13.98 5.49 -16.98
CA TYR A 89 -15.29 5.92 -17.45
C TYR A 89 -15.26 6.44 -18.89
N ILE A 90 -14.33 7.34 -19.21
CA ILE A 90 -14.21 7.97 -20.55
C ILE A 90 -13.82 6.93 -21.61
N SER A 91 -13.00 5.93 -21.25
CA SER A 91 -12.68 4.82 -22.17
C SER A 91 -13.84 3.87 -22.45
N GLY A 92 -14.95 3.97 -21.68
CA GLY A 92 -16.11 3.09 -21.78
C GLY A 92 -15.87 1.69 -21.19
N LYS A 93 -14.72 1.44 -20.56
CA LYS A 93 -14.37 0.13 -19.96
C LYS A 93 -15.09 -0.11 -18.64
N ILE A 94 -15.43 0.94 -17.92
CA ILE A 94 -16.34 0.90 -16.76
C ILE A 94 -17.46 1.92 -17.02
N PRO A 95 -18.63 1.47 -17.54
CA PRO A 95 -19.69 2.37 -18.00
C PRO A 95 -20.31 3.25 -16.91
N HIS A 96 -20.32 2.77 -15.66
CA HIS A 96 -20.87 3.53 -14.53
C HIS A 96 -19.74 4.21 -13.77
N TYR A 97 -19.79 5.55 -13.69
CA TYR A 97 -18.74 6.33 -13.05
C TYR A 97 -18.57 5.99 -11.56
N ILE A 98 -19.65 5.65 -10.85
CA ILE A 98 -19.57 5.26 -9.43
C ILE A 98 -18.78 3.95 -9.26
N ASP A 99 -18.94 3.00 -10.17
CA ASP A 99 -18.16 1.75 -10.16
C ASP A 99 -16.69 2.04 -10.46
N ALA A 100 -16.41 2.97 -11.39
CA ALA A 100 -15.05 3.43 -11.67
C ALA A 100 -14.41 4.13 -10.45
N VAL A 101 -15.21 4.91 -9.71
CA VAL A 101 -14.78 5.54 -8.45
C VAL A 101 -14.48 4.46 -7.40
N PHE A 102 -15.33 3.44 -7.24
CA PHE A 102 -15.03 2.34 -6.32
C PHE A 102 -13.71 1.66 -6.66
N GLU A 103 -13.52 1.32 -7.95
CA GLU A 103 -12.35 0.62 -8.45
C GLU A 103 -11.06 1.40 -8.16
N ILE A 104 -11.04 2.71 -8.42
CA ILE A 104 -9.85 3.52 -8.19
C ILE A 104 -9.68 3.95 -6.73
N VAL A 105 -10.76 4.10 -5.96
CA VAL A 105 -10.68 4.29 -4.50
C VAL A 105 -9.95 3.10 -3.92
N SER A 106 -10.41 1.88 -4.24
CA SER A 106 -9.79 0.64 -3.79
C SER A 106 -8.31 0.54 -4.17
N GLY A 107 -7.95 1.03 -5.36
CA GLY A 107 -6.57 1.16 -5.80
C GLY A 107 -5.75 2.17 -5.00
N PHE A 108 -6.21 3.40 -4.83
CA PHE A 108 -5.46 4.40 -4.06
C PHE A 108 -5.38 4.08 -2.56
N THR A 109 -6.41 3.47 -1.98
CA THR A 109 -6.44 3.07 -0.58
C THR A 109 -5.80 1.71 -0.33
N THR A 110 -5.20 1.10 -1.35
CA THR A 110 -4.51 -0.20 -1.27
C THR A 110 -5.39 -1.29 -0.65
N THR A 111 -6.67 -1.28 -1.02
CA THR A 111 -7.67 -2.22 -0.54
C THR A 111 -7.77 -3.46 -1.43
N GLY A 112 -7.54 -3.31 -2.73
CA GLY A 112 -7.49 -4.46 -3.65
C GLY A 112 -8.81 -5.11 -4.01
N SER A 113 -9.94 -4.56 -3.55
CA SER A 113 -11.27 -4.99 -3.93
C SER A 113 -11.63 -4.49 -5.33
N SER A 114 -12.19 -5.35 -6.18
CA SER A 114 -12.44 -5.07 -7.59
C SER A 114 -13.91 -5.33 -7.93
N ILE A 115 -14.54 -4.44 -8.69
CA ILE A 115 -15.88 -4.67 -9.27
C ILE A 115 -15.83 -5.50 -10.55
N LEU A 116 -14.63 -5.61 -11.14
CA LEU A 116 -14.42 -6.27 -12.42
C LEU A 116 -14.34 -7.78 -12.24
N SER A 117 -15.23 -8.50 -12.94
CA SER A 117 -15.19 -9.96 -13.05
C SER A 117 -14.17 -10.45 -14.07
N ASP A 118 -13.89 -9.65 -15.11
CA ASP A 118 -12.86 -9.90 -16.11
C ASP A 118 -11.89 -8.71 -16.17
N VAL A 119 -10.76 -8.83 -15.47
CA VAL A 119 -9.72 -7.78 -15.45
C VAL A 119 -8.98 -7.67 -16.78
N GLU A 120 -8.82 -8.77 -17.50
CA GLU A 120 -8.00 -8.82 -18.70
C GLU A 120 -8.62 -8.02 -19.87
N ALA A 121 -9.95 -7.88 -19.88
CA ALA A 121 -10.71 -7.09 -20.85
C ALA A 121 -10.47 -5.57 -20.79
N LEU A 122 -9.89 -5.04 -19.70
CA LEU A 122 -9.64 -3.60 -19.54
C LEU A 122 -8.63 -3.04 -20.55
N GLY A 123 -7.64 -3.84 -20.93
CA GLY A 123 -6.44 -3.37 -21.63
C GLY A 123 -5.29 -3.00 -20.68
N LYS A 124 -4.07 -3.16 -21.18
CA LYS A 124 -2.80 -3.03 -20.45
C LYS A 124 -2.58 -1.61 -19.92
N GLY A 125 -3.04 -0.57 -20.60
CA GLY A 125 -2.93 0.81 -20.13
C GLY A 125 -3.72 1.07 -18.85
N LEU A 126 -4.97 0.58 -18.79
CA LEU A 126 -5.83 0.74 -17.62
C LEU A 126 -5.47 -0.23 -16.49
N ILE A 127 -5.05 -1.45 -16.82
CA ILE A 127 -4.48 -2.39 -15.82
C ILE A 127 -3.24 -1.76 -15.17
N PHE A 128 -2.36 -1.12 -15.95
CA PHE A 128 -1.22 -0.41 -15.41
C PHE A 128 -1.66 0.70 -14.45
N TRP A 129 -2.66 1.51 -14.81
CA TRP A 129 -3.17 2.56 -13.93
C TRP A 129 -3.74 2.00 -12.62
N ARG A 130 -4.52 0.91 -12.70
CA ARG A 130 -5.02 0.19 -11.51
C ARG A 130 -3.87 -0.22 -10.60
N SER A 131 -2.89 -0.94 -11.13
CA SER A 131 -1.76 -1.40 -10.31
C SER A 131 -0.88 -0.26 -9.82
N PHE A 132 -0.65 0.79 -10.61
CA PHE A 132 0.17 1.93 -10.23
C PHE A 132 -0.47 2.79 -9.14
N SER A 133 -1.81 2.82 -9.07
CA SER A 133 -2.52 3.49 -7.97
C SER A 133 -2.17 2.89 -6.60
N HIS A 134 -1.91 1.58 -6.52
CA HIS A 134 -1.39 0.94 -5.29
C HIS A 134 -0.02 1.47 -4.90
N TRP A 135 0.88 1.64 -5.87
CA TRP A 135 2.21 2.15 -5.61
C TRP A 135 2.18 3.61 -5.12
N MET A 136 1.32 4.44 -5.72
CA MET A 136 1.10 5.81 -5.25
C MET A 136 0.49 5.86 -3.84
N GLY A 137 -0.50 5.00 -3.58
CA GLY A 137 -1.24 4.93 -2.33
C GLY A 137 -0.44 4.39 -1.15
N GLY A 138 0.34 3.33 -1.35
CA GLY A 138 0.91 2.53 -0.25
C GLY A 138 1.92 3.28 0.64
N MET A 139 2.78 4.11 0.06
CA MET A 139 3.70 4.97 0.84
C MET A 139 3.01 6.26 1.33
N GLY A 140 1.75 6.49 0.95
CA GLY A 140 1.00 7.71 1.19
C GLY A 140 1.19 8.74 0.07
N VAL A 141 0.07 9.17 -0.54
CA VAL A 141 0.11 10.21 -1.57
C VAL A 141 0.49 11.55 -0.98
N LEU A 142 0.19 11.82 0.30
CA LEU A 142 0.59 13.08 0.92
C LEU A 142 2.06 13.07 1.34
N VAL A 143 2.63 11.91 1.67
CA VAL A 143 4.10 11.75 1.78
C VAL A 143 4.74 12.15 0.45
N LEU A 144 4.23 11.66 -0.69
CA LEU A 144 4.72 12.04 -2.03
C LEU A 144 4.61 13.56 -2.26
N VAL A 145 3.45 14.15 -1.96
CA VAL A 145 3.22 15.59 -2.08
C VAL A 145 4.20 16.38 -1.19
N LEU A 146 4.47 15.94 0.03
CA LEU A 146 5.42 16.56 0.96
C LEU A 146 6.89 16.48 0.47
N THR A 147 7.23 15.50 -0.37
CA THR A 147 8.59 15.43 -0.95
C THR A 147 8.84 16.51 -2.00
N VAL A 148 7.78 16.92 -2.73
CA VAL A 148 7.84 17.88 -3.83
C VAL A 148 7.49 19.30 -3.38
N LEU A 149 6.56 19.44 -2.42
CA LEU A 149 6.14 20.73 -1.92
C LEU A 149 7.23 21.38 -1.05
N PRO A 150 7.69 22.60 -1.37
CA PRO A 150 8.63 23.35 -0.55
C PRO A 150 7.88 24.07 0.58
N LEU A 151 7.22 23.30 1.46
CA LEU A 151 6.59 23.87 2.65
C LEU A 151 7.67 24.13 3.70
N GLY A 152 8.01 25.40 3.90
CA GLY A 152 8.85 25.86 5.01
C GLY A 152 8.09 25.86 6.34
N GLY A 153 8.78 25.58 7.44
CA GLY A 153 8.24 25.60 8.81
C GLY A 153 7.79 24.23 9.35
N GLY A 154 7.53 24.15 10.66
CA GLY A 154 7.17 22.92 11.37
C GLY A 154 5.81 22.30 11.03
N TYR A 155 5.03 22.94 10.14
CA TYR A 155 3.65 22.60 9.80
C TYR A 155 3.50 21.29 9.02
N ASN A 156 4.57 20.80 8.37
CA ASN A 156 4.60 19.52 7.65
C ASN A 156 4.30 18.32 8.55
N MET A 157 4.56 18.46 9.85
CA MET A 157 4.26 17.43 10.85
C MET A 157 2.77 17.16 10.97
N MET A 158 1.91 18.16 10.75
CA MET A 158 0.47 18.02 10.90
C MET A 158 -0.14 17.15 9.80
N ILE A 159 0.36 17.28 8.56
CA ILE A 159 -0.05 16.43 7.44
C ILE A 159 0.46 14.99 7.66
N MET A 160 1.74 14.84 8.04
CA MET A 160 2.33 13.51 8.25
C MET A 160 1.67 12.73 9.40
N LYS A 161 1.29 13.41 10.50
CA LYS A 161 0.54 12.80 11.60
C LYS A 161 -0.88 12.39 11.20
N ALA A 162 -1.51 13.11 10.27
CA ALA A 162 -2.87 12.81 9.83
C ALA A 162 -2.93 11.63 8.84
N GLU A 163 -1.83 11.32 8.15
CA GLU A 163 -1.76 10.20 7.19
C GLU A 163 -1.17 8.91 7.78
N SER A 164 -0.32 9.00 8.82
CA SER A 164 0.35 7.83 9.39
C SER A 164 -0.54 7.07 10.40
N PRO A 165 -0.71 5.74 10.28
CA PRO A 165 -1.53 4.94 11.19
C PRO A 165 -0.84 4.56 12.52
N GLY A 166 0.41 4.98 12.75
CA GLY A 166 1.22 4.60 13.92
C GLY A 166 1.05 5.51 15.16
N PRO A 167 1.36 5.00 16.37
CA PRO A 167 1.20 5.75 17.64
C PRO A 167 2.11 6.98 17.73
N ASP A 168 3.31 6.92 17.14
CA ASP A 168 4.21 8.06 17.03
C ASP A 168 4.83 8.15 15.65
N VAL A 169 4.75 9.34 15.05
CA VAL A 169 5.59 9.67 13.90
C VAL A 169 6.85 10.32 14.42
N SER A 170 7.88 9.53 14.71
CA SER A 170 9.15 10.06 15.18
C SER A 170 9.88 10.78 14.04
N LYS A 171 10.53 11.91 14.35
CA LYS A 171 11.39 12.59 13.38
C LYS A 171 12.64 11.72 13.19
N MET A 172 12.76 11.07 12.04
CA MET A 172 13.98 10.33 11.67
C MET A 172 15.13 11.28 11.30
N VAL A 173 14.79 12.47 10.81
CA VAL A 173 15.72 13.58 10.52
C VAL A 173 15.10 14.93 10.93
N PRO A 174 15.89 16.00 11.12
CA PRO A 174 15.39 17.26 11.70
C PRO A 174 14.21 17.90 10.95
N ARG A 175 14.12 17.67 9.63
CA ARG A 175 13.02 18.14 8.77
C ARG A 175 12.13 16.99 8.34
N VAL A 176 10.82 17.18 8.48
CA VAL A 176 9.80 16.19 8.09
C VAL A 176 9.84 15.86 6.60
N ALA A 177 10.10 16.85 5.74
CA ALA A 177 10.24 16.63 4.29
C ALA A 177 11.43 15.72 3.94
N ASP A 178 12.53 15.80 4.70
CA ASP A 178 13.70 14.93 4.48
C ASP A 178 13.41 13.50 4.96
N THR A 179 12.56 13.35 5.98
CA THR A 179 12.06 12.03 6.42
C THR A 179 11.21 11.40 5.32
N ALA A 180 10.26 12.14 4.75
CA ALA A 180 9.42 11.70 3.64
C ALA A 180 10.27 11.26 2.43
N LYS A 181 11.28 12.05 2.04
CA LYS A 181 12.21 11.71 0.94
C LYS A 181 13.02 10.44 1.21
N ALA A 182 13.50 10.25 2.43
CA ALA A 182 14.26 9.06 2.80
C ALA A 182 13.40 7.79 2.70
N LEU A 183 12.16 7.85 3.21
CA LEU A 183 11.22 6.74 3.14
C LEU A 183 10.84 6.41 1.69
N TYR A 184 10.50 7.42 0.88
CA TYR A 184 10.17 7.22 -0.54
C TYR A 184 11.35 6.66 -1.33
N LYS A 185 12.59 7.04 -0.99
CA LYS A 185 13.79 6.46 -1.60
C LYS A 185 13.93 4.97 -1.28
N ILE A 186 13.71 4.58 -0.02
CA ILE A 186 13.73 3.16 0.39
C ILE A 186 12.62 2.40 -0.35
N TYR A 187 11.41 2.95 -0.37
CA TYR A 187 10.26 2.38 -1.08
C TYR A 187 10.54 2.12 -2.55
N PHE A 188 11.04 3.14 -3.25
CA PHE A 188 11.38 3.03 -4.66
C PHE A 188 12.48 1.98 -4.92
N VAL A 189 13.57 2.00 -4.15
CA VAL A 189 14.67 1.03 -4.31
C VAL A 189 14.18 -0.40 -4.05
N LEU A 190 13.40 -0.62 -2.99
CA LEU A 190 12.85 -1.93 -2.68
C LEU A 190 11.87 -2.40 -3.77
N THR A 191 11.08 -1.50 -4.34
CA THR A 191 10.17 -1.79 -5.47
C THR A 191 10.96 -2.22 -6.71
N VAL A 192 12.04 -1.52 -7.04
CA VAL A 192 12.90 -1.88 -8.18
C VAL A 192 13.53 -3.26 -7.97
N ILE A 193 14.05 -3.54 -6.78
CA ILE A 193 14.60 -4.87 -6.43
C ILE A 193 13.52 -5.95 -6.55
N CYS A 194 12.29 -5.66 -6.08
CA CYS A 194 11.13 -6.54 -6.18
C CYS A 194 10.79 -6.89 -7.64
N ILE A 195 10.67 -5.88 -8.51
CA ILE A 195 10.40 -6.07 -9.94
C ILE A 195 11.50 -6.92 -10.59
N PHE A 196 12.78 -6.62 -10.32
CA PHE A 196 13.89 -7.41 -10.86
C PHE A 196 13.84 -8.86 -10.39
N ALA A 197 13.53 -9.13 -9.12
CA ALA A 197 13.39 -10.48 -8.61
C ALA A 197 12.24 -11.24 -9.32
N PHE A 198 11.12 -10.56 -9.60
CA PHE A 198 10.01 -11.17 -10.34
C PHE A 198 10.39 -11.50 -11.78
N LEU A 199 11.15 -10.63 -12.46
CA LEU A 199 11.70 -10.92 -13.79
C LEU A 199 12.60 -12.16 -13.78
N LEU A 200 13.48 -12.29 -12.77
CA LEU A 200 14.35 -13.46 -12.61
C LEU A 200 13.57 -14.76 -12.39
N SER A 201 12.34 -14.69 -11.90
CA SER A 201 11.46 -15.87 -11.76
C SER A 201 10.82 -16.33 -13.07
N GLY A 202 11.04 -15.61 -14.18
CA GLY A 202 10.44 -15.90 -15.49
C GLY A 202 9.10 -15.19 -15.74
N MET A 203 8.71 -14.26 -14.87
CA MET A 203 7.48 -13.48 -15.05
C MET A 203 7.63 -12.49 -16.22
N PRO A 204 6.60 -12.33 -17.09
CA PRO A 204 6.62 -11.31 -18.14
C PRO A 204 6.85 -9.91 -17.57
N PHE A 205 7.50 -9.03 -18.34
CA PHE A 205 7.87 -7.70 -17.85
C PHE A 205 6.69 -6.85 -17.36
N PHE A 206 5.59 -6.85 -18.11
CA PHE A 206 4.36 -6.15 -17.72
C PHE A 206 3.80 -6.68 -16.41
N ASP A 207 3.78 -8.01 -16.26
CA ASP A 207 3.26 -8.69 -15.08
C ASP A 207 4.13 -8.37 -13.85
N ALA A 208 5.46 -8.44 -14.00
CA ALA A 208 6.42 -8.11 -12.94
C ALA A 208 6.31 -6.66 -12.47
N LEU A 209 6.07 -5.72 -13.37
CA LEU A 209 5.81 -4.32 -13.02
C LEU A 209 4.52 -4.17 -12.23
N CYS A 210 3.40 -4.65 -12.76
CA CYS A 210 2.08 -4.43 -12.16
C CYS A 210 1.93 -5.17 -10.83
N ILE A 211 2.39 -6.42 -10.75
CA ILE A 211 2.43 -7.18 -9.51
C ILE A 211 3.41 -6.55 -8.53
N GLY A 212 4.57 -6.07 -9.00
CA GLY A 212 5.52 -5.31 -8.18
C GLY A 212 4.90 -4.06 -7.54
N PHE A 213 4.10 -3.29 -8.27
CA PHE A 213 3.36 -2.15 -7.72
C PHE A 213 2.31 -2.58 -6.68
N GLY A 214 1.57 -3.65 -6.94
CA GLY A 214 0.59 -4.21 -6.00
C GLY A 214 1.23 -4.79 -4.74
N THR A 215 2.38 -5.45 -4.86
CA THR A 215 3.18 -5.98 -3.73
C THR A 215 3.78 -4.85 -2.92
N ALA A 216 4.39 -3.85 -3.56
CA ALA A 216 4.98 -2.71 -2.89
C ALA A 216 3.92 -1.88 -2.18
N GLY A 217 2.80 -1.61 -2.83
CA GLY A 217 1.68 -0.89 -2.23
C GLY A 217 0.87 -1.72 -1.23
N THR A 218 1.17 -3.02 -1.09
CA THR A 218 0.36 -3.97 -0.31
C THR A 218 -1.13 -3.84 -0.61
N GLY A 219 -1.49 -3.76 -1.90
CA GLY A 219 -2.86 -3.54 -2.36
C GLY A 219 -3.44 -4.66 -3.23
N GLY A 220 -2.65 -5.58 -3.76
CA GLY A 220 -3.17 -6.88 -4.22
C GLY A 220 -4.04 -6.96 -5.48
N PHE A 221 -4.09 -5.93 -6.32
CA PHE A 221 -4.81 -6.04 -7.59
C PHE A 221 -4.14 -7.08 -8.49
N ALA A 222 -4.87 -8.16 -8.74
CA ALA A 222 -4.49 -9.14 -9.74
C ALA A 222 -4.66 -8.54 -11.14
N ILE A 223 -3.74 -8.93 -12.04
CA ILE A 223 -3.78 -8.54 -13.46
C ILE A 223 -4.34 -9.64 -14.36
N ARG A 224 -4.60 -10.82 -13.77
CA ARG A 224 -5.20 -11.99 -14.40
C ARG A 224 -6.41 -12.42 -13.58
N ASN A 225 -7.40 -13.02 -14.24
CA ASN A 225 -8.60 -13.52 -13.57
C ASN A 225 -8.30 -14.69 -12.61
N SER A 226 -7.22 -15.43 -12.85
CA SER A 226 -6.70 -16.51 -12.00
C SER A 226 -5.97 -16.03 -10.73
N GLY A 227 -5.88 -14.71 -10.50
CA GLY A 227 -5.13 -14.17 -9.38
C GLY A 227 -3.63 -14.42 -9.54
N MET A 228 -3.03 -15.11 -8.56
CA MET A 228 -1.63 -15.53 -8.62
C MET A 228 -1.44 -17.02 -8.96
N ALA A 229 -2.53 -17.75 -9.24
CA ALA A 229 -2.49 -19.20 -9.44
C ALA A 229 -1.67 -19.63 -10.67
N ASP A 230 -1.68 -18.84 -11.75
CA ASP A 230 -0.98 -19.17 -13.00
C ASP A 230 0.55 -19.00 -12.93
N TYR A 231 1.05 -18.30 -11.91
CA TYR A 231 2.49 -18.08 -11.76
C TYR A 231 3.18 -19.27 -11.13
N SER A 232 4.46 -19.48 -11.48
CA SER A 232 5.25 -20.57 -10.91
C SER A 232 5.33 -20.50 -9.38
N MET A 233 5.53 -21.65 -8.74
CA MET A 233 5.75 -21.73 -7.29
C MET A 233 6.91 -20.83 -6.85
N PHE A 234 7.96 -20.70 -7.67
CA PHE A 234 9.08 -19.81 -7.39
C PHE A 234 8.68 -18.33 -7.45
N SER A 235 7.90 -17.91 -8.44
CA SER A 235 7.35 -16.55 -8.55
C SER A 235 6.45 -16.22 -7.36
N GLN A 236 5.53 -17.12 -7.01
CA GLN A 236 4.64 -16.99 -5.85
C GLN A 236 5.46 -16.85 -4.56
N PHE A 237 6.52 -17.64 -4.38
CA PHE A 237 7.39 -17.56 -3.20
C PHE A 237 8.08 -16.19 -3.10
N LEU A 238 8.63 -15.67 -4.20
CA LEU A 238 9.23 -14.33 -4.21
C LEU A 238 8.20 -13.24 -3.91
N ILE A 239 6.99 -13.34 -4.47
CA ILE A 239 5.89 -12.41 -4.15
C ILE A 239 5.64 -12.40 -2.64
N THR A 240 5.56 -13.58 -2.00
CA THR A 240 5.37 -13.67 -0.54
C THR A 240 6.50 -13.01 0.25
N ILE A 241 7.76 -13.24 -0.14
CA ILE A 241 8.90 -12.62 0.53
C ILE A 241 8.81 -11.10 0.44
N PHE A 242 8.53 -10.54 -0.75
CA PHE A 242 8.42 -9.09 -0.89
C PHE A 242 7.19 -8.52 -0.19
N MET A 243 6.03 -9.20 -0.19
CA MET A 243 4.89 -8.79 0.62
C MET A 243 5.29 -8.62 2.10
N ILE A 244 5.99 -9.62 2.66
CA ILE A 244 6.46 -9.58 4.05
C ILE A 244 7.46 -8.44 4.26
N LEU A 245 8.39 -8.21 3.32
CA LEU A 245 9.35 -7.11 3.41
C LEU A 245 8.65 -5.74 3.39
N PHE A 246 7.67 -5.53 2.54
CA PHE A 246 6.88 -4.29 2.53
C PHE A 246 5.98 -4.14 3.76
N GLY A 247 5.67 -5.25 4.46
CA GLY A 247 4.98 -5.27 5.75
C GLY A 247 5.84 -4.86 6.96
N ILE A 248 7.17 -4.82 6.83
CA ILE A 248 8.07 -4.39 7.91
C ILE A 248 8.14 -2.86 7.98
N ASN A 249 8.32 -2.34 9.19
CA ASN A 249 8.49 -0.90 9.43
C ASN A 249 9.70 -0.34 8.66
N PHE A 250 9.49 0.69 7.85
CA PHE A 250 10.53 1.27 6.99
C PHE A 250 11.69 1.92 7.76
N ASN A 251 11.48 2.29 9.02
CA ASN A 251 12.55 2.75 9.89
C ASN A 251 13.62 1.66 10.13
N VAL A 252 13.24 0.37 10.10
CA VAL A 252 14.20 -0.74 10.19
C VAL A 252 15.16 -0.68 9.01
N TYR A 253 14.64 -0.51 7.78
CA TYR A 253 15.48 -0.37 6.58
C TYR A 253 16.36 0.88 6.63
N TYR A 254 15.84 1.99 7.16
CA TYR A 254 16.63 3.21 7.35
C TYR A 254 17.80 2.98 8.32
N LEU A 255 17.59 2.28 9.44
CA LEU A 255 18.64 1.92 10.39
C LEU A 255 19.69 0.98 9.78
N LEU A 256 19.27 0.00 8.98
CA LEU A 256 20.16 -0.88 8.22
C LEU A 256 21.05 -0.08 7.25
N GLN A 257 20.47 0.88 6.52
CA GLN A 257 21.22 1.76 5.62
C GLN A 257 22.27 2.61 6.37
N ARG A 258 21.97 3.01 7.61
CA ARG A 258 22.90 3.72 8.51
C ARG A 258 23.90 2.80 9.22
N ARG A 259 23.94 1.51 8.88
CA ARG A 259 24.78 0.48 9.49
C ARG A 259 24.55 0.30 11.00
N LYS A 260 23.35 0.66 11.49
CA LYS A 260 22.92 0.46 12.88
C LYS A 260 22.21 -0.89 13.04
N TRP A 261 22.93 -1.96 12.72
CA TRP A 261 22.37 -3.32 12.65
C TRP A 261 21.74 -3.78 13.97
N LYS A 262 22.40 -3.49 15.11
CA LYS A 262 21.90 -3.86 16.44
C LYS A 262 20.52 -3.26 16.72
N ASP A 263 20.35 -1.98 16.40
CA ASP A 263 19.08 -1.26 16.60
C ASP A 263 17.99 -1.72 15.62
N ALA A 264 18.37 -2.05 14.38
CA ALA A 264 17.43 -2.57 13.39
C ALA A 264 16.87 -3.94 13.80
N PHE A 265 17.76 -4.85 14.22
CA PHE A 265 17.36 -6.20 14.62
C PHE A 265 16.77 -6.25 16.02
N SER A 266 16.92 -5.23 16.88
CA SER A 266 16.31 -5.19 18.22
C SER A 266 14.82 -4.80 18.21
N SER A 267 14.25 -4.48 17.04
CA SER A 267 12.82 -4.16 16.92
C SER A 267 11.95 -5.33 17.35
N GLU A 268 11.29 -5.16 18.50
CA GLU A 268 10.32 -6.11 19.04
C GLU A 268 9.17 -6.33 18.05
N GLU A 269 8.65 -5.25 17.46
CA GLU A 269 7.53 -5.30 16.51
C GLU A 269 7.85 -6.17 15.28
N ALA A 270 9.03 -6.00 14.68
CA ALA A 270 9.44 -6.78 13.51
C ALA A 270 9.62 -8.27 13.85
N ARG A 271 10.17 -8.58 15.03
CA ARG A 271 10.34 -9.96 15.50
C ARG A 271 9.00 -10.64 15.76
N THR A 272 8.09 -9.96 16.46
CA THR A 272 6.73 -10.48 16.74
C THR A 272 5.96 -10.70 15.44
N TYR A 273 6.06 -9.77 14.48
CA TYR A 273 5.45 -9.92 13.16
C TYR A 273 5.94 -11.17 12.41
N LEU A 274 7.25 -11.39 12.33
CA LEU A 274 7.82 -12.58 11.69
C LEU A 274 7.46 -13.88 12.43
N LEU A 275 7.37 -13.83 13.76
CA LEU A 275 6.95 -14.98 14.57
C LEU A 275 5.48 -15.34 14.30
N ILE A 276 4.59 -14.35 14.21
CA ILE A 276 3.17 -14.58 13.85
C ILE A 276 3.06 -15.25 12.48
N ILE A 277 3.83 -14.78 11.49
CA ILE A 277 3.88 -15.39 10.15
C ILE A 277 4.31 -16.85 10.23
N LEU A 278 5.42 -17.13 10.92
CA LEU A 278 5.97 -18.47 11.03
C LEU A 278 4.98 -19.44 11.69
N CYS A 279 4.46 -19.06 12.86
CA CYS A 279 3.51 -19.89 13.60
C CYS A 279 2.21 -20.14 12.81
N SER A 280 1.66 -19.10 12.17
CA SER A 280 0.43 -19.23 11.39
C SER A 280 0.63 -20.07 10.13
N THR A 281 1.78 -19.94 9.47
CA THR A 281 2.13 -20.73 8.28
C THR A 281 2.20 -22.21 8.62
N LEU A 282 2.92 -22.57 9.69
CA LEU A 282 3.04 -23.95 10.14
C LEU A 282 1.68 -24.52 10.53
N PHE A 283 0.91 -23.79 11.33
CA PHE A 283 -0.41 -24.22 11.76
C PHE A 283 -1.35 -24.50 10.58
N ILE A 284 -1.48 -23.56 9.65
CA ILE A 284 -2.34 -23.70 8.47
C ILE A 284 -1.86 -24.83 7.57
N ALA A 285 -0.55 -24.95 7.34
CA ALA A 285 -0.01 -26.01 6.49
C ALA A 285 -0.30 -27.42 7.05
N PHE A 286 -0.11 -27.64 8.34
CA PHE A 286 -0.39 -28.93 8.97
C PHE A 286 -1.89 -29.22 9.05
N ASN A 287 -2.71 -28.21 9.35
CA ASN A 287 -4.15 -28.38 9.49
C ASN A 287 -4.84 -28.74 8.16
N ASN A 288 -4.33 -28.23 7.02
CA ASN A 288 -4.90 -28.48 5.69
C ASN A 288 -4.10 -29.50 4.86
N LEU A 289 -3.13 -30.20 5.46
CA LEU A 289 -2.24 -31.10 4.72
C LEU A 289 -3.00 -32.20 3.96
N LYS A 290 -4.05 -32.76 4.58
CA LYS A 290 -4.89 -33.80 3.97
C LYS A 290 -5.82 -33.24 2.91
N GLU A 291 -6.41 -32.08 3.16
CA GLU A 291 -7.36 -31.42 2.25
C GLU A 291 -6.68 -30.94 0.96
N MET A 292 -5.43 -30.49 1.05
CA MET A 292 -4.66 -30.02 -0.11
C MET A 292 -4.08 -31.15 -0.98
N GLY A 293 -3.98 -32.39 -0.47
CA GLY A 293 -3.65 -33.61 -1.23
C GLY A 293 -2.25 -33.71 -1.86
N ASN A 294 -1.50 -32.61 -1.95
CA ASN A 294 -0.30 -32.49 -2.80
C ASN A 294 1.02 -32.50 -2.02
N GLY A 295 1.00 -32.99 -0.77
CA GLY A 295 2.17 -33.12 0.09
C GLY A 295 2.53 -31.88 0.89
N LEU A 296 3.54 -32.02 1.76
CA LEU A 296 3.88 -31.02 2.78
C LEU A 296 4.45 -29.73 2.18
N LEU A 297 5.31 -29.82 1.15
CA LEU A 297 5.91 -28.64 0.52
C LEU A 297 4.84 -27.76 -0.14
N PHE A 298 3.86 -28.38 -0.80
CA PHE A 298 2.74 -27.67 -1.42
C PHE A 298 1.88 -26.95 -0.36
N ALA A 299 1.57 -27.65 0.73
CA ALA A 299 0.80 -27.07 1.84
C ALA A 299 1.54 -25.90 2.51
N LEU A 300 2.84 -26.06 2.79
CA LEU A 300 3.67 -25.00 3.36
C LEU A 300 3.75 -23.78 2.45
N HIS A 301 3.92 -23.99 1.13
CA HIS A 301 4.01 -22.91 0.16
C HIS A 301 2.72 -22.08 0.09
N HIS A 302 1.57 -22.71 -0.09
CA HIS A 302 0.31 -21.99 -0.19
C HIS A 302 -0.18 -21.42 1.14
N ALA A 303 0.13 -22.07 2.27
CA ALA A 303 -0.07 -21.49 3.59
C ALA A 303 0.82 -20.26 3.77
N PHE A 304 2.11 -20.33 3.41
CA PHE A 304 3.03 -19.20 3.52
C PHE A 304 2.59 -18.01 2.66
N PHE A 305 2.18 -18.29 1.42
CA PHE A 305 1.63 -17.27 0.51
C PHE A 305 0.39 -16.60 1.10
N THR A 306 -0.57 -17.39 1.58
CA THR A 306 -1.84 -16.88 2.12
C THR A 306 -1.61 -16.09 3.40
N VAL A 307 -0.79 -16.60 4.33
CA VAL A 307 -0.42 -15.90 5.56
C VAL A 307 0.28 -14.58 5.24
N GLY A 308 1.30 -14.60 4.38
CA GLY A 308 2.03 -13.41 3.96
C GLY A 308 1.12 -12.37 3.29
N SER A 309 0.23 -12.80 2.41
CA SER A 309 -0.75 -11.94 1.74
C SER A 309 -1.74 -11.29 2.70
N ILE A 310 -2.35 -12.08 3.60
CA ILE A 310 -3.41 -11.60 4.49
C ILE A 310 -2.84 -10.73 5.62
N ILE A 311 -1.74 -11.13 6.26
CA ILE A 311 -1.16 -10.35 7.36
C ILE A 311 -0.58 -9.01 6.88
N THR A 312 -0.09 -8.96 5.63
CA THR A 312 0.38 -7.71 5.02
C THR A 312 -0.75 -6.85 4.49
N THR A 313 -1.98 -7.37 4.54
CA THR A 313 -3.19 -6.82 3.91
C THR A 313 -3.06 -6.62 2.41
N THR A 314 -2.17 -7.37 1.75
CA THR A 314 -1.99 -7.27 0.30
C THR A 314 -3.22 -7.83 -0.41
N GLY A 315 -3.67 -9.04 -0.08
CA GLY A 315 -4.91 -9.60 -0.64
C GLY A 315 -4.73 -10.38 -1.95
N PHE A 316 -3.50 -10.70 -2.37
CA PHE A 316 -3.29 -11.69 -3.42
C PHE A 316 -3.71 -13.10 -2.96
N SER A 317 -4.17 -13.92 -3.90
CA SER A 317 -4.57 -15.31 -3.64
C SER A 317 -4.00 -16.26 -4.70
N THR A 318 -3.64 -17.47 -4.26
CA THR A 318 -3.23 -18.57 -5.14
C THR A 318 -4.24 -19.71 -5.17
N LEU A 319 -4.91 -19.97 -4.04
CA LEU A 319 -5.92 -21.01 -3.87
C LEU A 319 -7.13 -20.40 -3.17
N ASP A 320 -8.29 -21.03 -3.35
CA ASP A 320 -9.49 -20.66 -2.63
C ASP A 320 -9.48 -21.23 -1.20
N TYR A 321 -9.12 -20.38 -0.24
CA TYR A 321 -9.08 -20.75 1.18
C TYR A 321 -10.45 -20.85 1.85
N ASN A 322 -11.56 -20.58 1.14
CA ASN A 322 -12.91 -20.83 1.68
C ASN A 322 -13.20 -22.32 1.88
N HIS A 323 -12.43 -23.19 1.23
CA HIS A 323 -12.54 -24.64 1.31
C HIS A 323 -11.63 -25.24 2.38
N TRP A 324 -10.80 -24.44 3.03
CA TRP A 324 -9.86 -24.90 4.06
C TRP A 324 -10.59 -25.13 5.38
N ALA A 325 -10.06 -26.03 6.19
CA ALA A 325 -10.59 -26.34 7.51
C ALA A 325 -10.83 -25.08 8.37
N VAL A 326 -11.98 -25.05 9.05
CA VAL A 326 -12.48 -23.91 9.84
C VAL A 326 -11.43 -23.29 10.79
N PRO A 327 -10.59 -24.07 11.53
CA PRO A 327 -9.55 -23.48 12.37
C PRO A 327 -8.56 -22.60 11.60
N SER A 328 -8.25 -22.94 10.35
CA SER A 328 -7.36 -22.13 9.49
C SER A 328 -8.03 -20.85 9.03
N GLN A 329 -9.32 -20.89 8.71
CA GLN A 329 -10.10 -19.70 8.39
C GLN A 329 -10.15 -18.72 9.56
N MET A 330 -10.28 -19.21 10.80
CA MET A 330 -10.21 -18.38 12.00
C MET A 330 -8.85 -17.68 12.13
N VAL A 331 -7.74 -18.40 11.92
CA VAL A 331 -6.40 -17.79 11.93
C VAL A 331 -6.27 -16.72 10.84
N ILE A 332 -6.75 -16.99 9.62
CA ILE A 332 -6.77 -16.00 8.53
C ILE A 332 -7.51 -14.72 8.94
N LEU A 333 -8.67 -14.86 9.60
CA LEU A 333 -9.44 -13.71 10.09
C LEU A 333 -8.68 -12.90 11.15
N PHE A 334 -7.99 -13.56 12.09
CA PHE A 334 -7.14 -12.87 13.06
C PHE A 334 -5.96 -12.14 12.39
N LEU A 335 -5.34 -12.75 11.38
CA LEU A 335 -4.26 -12.12 10.61
C LEU A 335 -4.73 -10.86 9.89
N MET A 336 -5.93 -10.91 9.30
CA MET A 336 -6.55 -9.77 8.59
C MET A 336 -6.76 -8.56 9.52
N ILE A 337 -7.18 -8.81 10.77
CA ILE A 337 -7.38 -7.75 11.77
C ILE A 337 -6.04 -7.22 12.31
N SER A 338 -5.09 -8.13 12.56
CA SER A 338 -3.76 -7.81 13.11
C SER A 338 -2.98 -6.86 12.20
N GLY A 339 -2.87 -7.23 10.92
CA GLY A 339 -2.14 -6.46 9.92
C GLY A 339 -0.62 -6.45 10.13
N ALA A 340 0.03 -5.52 9.42
CA ALA A 340 1.48 -5.43 9.34
C ALA A 340 2.09 -4.57 10.47
N CYS A 341 3.40 -4.31 10.41
CA CYS A 341 4.05 -3.36 11.34
C CYS A 341 3.52 -1.92 11.14
N ALA A 342 3.62 -1.08 12.17
CA ALA A 342 3.43 0.36 12.03
C ALA A 342 4.57 0.98 11.20
N GLY A 343 4.26 1.98 10.38
CA GLY A 343 5.25 2.58 9.47
C GLY A 343 5.67 1.68 8.32
N SER A 344 4.86 0.67 8.00
CA SER A 344 4.88 -0.10 6.76
C SER A 344 3.70 0.30 5.85
N THR A 345 3.66 -0.21 4.62
CA THR A 345 2.59 0.12 3.64
C THR A 345 1.30 -0.65 3.90
N GLY A 346 1.36 -1.72 4.71
CA GLY A 346 0.18 -2.55 5.00
C GLY A 346 -0.87 -1.82 5.85
N GLY A 347 -2.01 -2.45 6.08
CA GLY A 347 -3.13 -1.94 6.88
C GLY A 347 -3.26 -2.61 8.25
N GLY A 348 -4.51 -2.69 8.74
CA GLY A 348 -4.91 -3.36 9.98
C GLY A 348 -4.72 -2.54 11.25
N ILE A 349 -4.96 -3.17 12.41
CA ILE A 349 -4.76 -2.57 13.74
C ILE A 349 -3.27 -2.25 13.99
N LYS A 350 -2.37 -2.98 13.33
CA LYS A 350 -0.91 -2.97 13.47
C LYS A 350 -0.41 -3.83 14.63
N VAL A 351 0.66 -4.58 14.36
CA VAL A 351 1.31 -5.45 15.34
C VAL A 351 1.75 -4.68 16.58
N SER A 352 2.28 -3.46 16.45
CA SER A 352 2.61 -2.59 17.59
C SER A 352 1.44 -2.37 18.54
N ARG A 353 0.23 -2.13 18.05
CA ARG A 353 -0.95 -1.92 18.91
C ARG A 353 -1.35 -3.20 19.62
N LEU A 354 -1.21 -4.36 18.98
CA LEU A 354 -1.44 -5.65 19.64
C LEU A 354 -0.42 -5.92 20.76
N ILE A 355 0.86 -5.61 20.53
CA ILE A 355 1.89 -5.72 21.56
C ILE A 355 1.56 -4.82 22.75
N ILE A 356 1.19 -3.56 22.49
CA ILE A 356 0.79 -2.61 23.54
C ILE A 356 -0.43 -3.12 24.30
N LEU A 357 -1.45 -3.63 23.60
CA LEU A 357 -2.65 -4.19 24.22
C LEU A 357 -2.31 -5.37 25.15
N LEU A 358 -1.51 -6.33 24.67
CA LEU A 358 -1.10 -7.50 25.46
C LEU A 358 -0.26 -7.12 26.68
N LYS A 359 0.67 -6.16 26.53
CA LYS A 359 1.47 -5.66 27.65
C LYS A 359 0.61 -4.92 28.68
N ASN A 360 -0.36 -4.11 28.22
CA ASN A 360 -1.29 -3.43 29.10
C ASN A 360 -2.19 -4.42 29.85
N MET A 361 -2.72 -5.45 29.18
CA MET A 361 -3.48 -6.52 29.84
C MET A 361 -2.64 -7.23 30.91
N GLY A 362 -1.38 -7.56 30.61
CA GLY A 362 -0.48 -8.16 31.58
C GLY A 362 -0.20 -7.24 32.79
N LYS A 363 -0.06 -5.94 32.54
CA LYS A 363 0.09 -4.93 33.61
C LYS A 363 -1.16 -4.84 34.49
N GLU A 364 -2.35 -4.75 33.91
CA GLU A 364 -3.61 -4.67 34.65
C GLU A 364 -3.85 -5.94 35.50
N LEU A 365 -3.62 -7.13 34.92
CA LEU A 365 -3.71 -8.39 35.69
C LEU A 365 -2.74 -8.41 36.86
N HIS A 366 -1.54 -7.86 36.70
CA HIS A 366 -0.56 -7.77 37.78
C HIS A 366 -0.99 -6.78 38.88
N LEU A 367 -1.53 -5.61 38.50
CA LEU A 367 -2.03 -4.60 39.44
C LEU A 367 -3.26 -5.07 40.22
N ILE A 368 -4.11 -5.91 39.62
CA ILE A 368 -5.23 -6.56 40.32
C ILE A 368 -4.71 -7.45 41.46
N ILE A 369 -3.60 -8.15 41.25
CA ILE A 369 -3.00 -9.04 42.26
C ILE A 369 -2.14 -8.24 43.25
N HIS A 370 -1.44 -7.20 42.80
CA HIS A 370 -0.54 -6.37 43.60
C HIS A 370 -0.86 -4.87 43.43
N PRO A 371 -1.88 -4.35 44.13
CA PRO A 371 -2.38 -2.98 43.93
C PRO A 371 -1.36 -1.87 44.20
N GLU A 372 -0.38 -2.12 45.07
CA GLU A 372 0.66 -1.16 45.45
C GLU A 372 1.95 -1.28 44.63
N ALA A 373 2.04 -2.22 43.68
CA ALA A 373 3.23 -2.39 42.86
C ALA A 373 3.34 -1.28 41.79
N ILE A 374 4.44 -0.52 41.80
CA ILE A 374 4.77 0.46 40.75
C ILE A 374 5.80 -0.15 39.80
N LYS A 375 5.46 -0.27 38.51
CA LYS A 375 6.34 -0.86 37.48
C LYS A 375 6.37 -0.05 36.19
#